data_AF-A0A973RJZ8-F1
#
_entry.id   AF-A0A973RJZ8-F1
#
_cell.length_a   1.000
_cell.length_b   1.000
_cell.length_c   1.000
_cell.angle_alpha   90.00
_cell.angle_beta   90.00
_cell.angle_gamma   90.00
#
_symmetry.space_group_name_H-M   'P 1'
#
loop_
_entity.id
_entity.type
_entity.pdbx_description
1 polymer ?
#
loop_
_entity_poly.entity_id
_entity_poly.type
_entity_poly.pdbx_seq_one_letter_code
_entity_poly.pdbx_strand_id
1 'polypeptide(L)'
;VAAALREAHEDILLDPAAVELVGTIEPYRTVTGYVVTPVIGVVPPDLPLEPHEHEVAALFETPLSFLLDMANLRRQSALLQGRERHYYEIVWNGRRIWGATAAMIVNLSRRLQWR
;
A
#
# COMPACT_ATOMS: atom_id res chain seq x y z
N VAL A 1 11.62 -4.26 8.25
CA VAL A 1 12.19 -4.52 6.91
C VAL A 1 12.22 -6.01 6.60
N ALA A 2 12.98 -6.83 7.34
CA ALA A 2 13.07 -8.28 7.07
C ALA A 2 11.71 -8.98 6.91
N ALA A 3 10.74 -8.67 7.79
CA ALA A 3 9.38 -9.19 7.67
C ALA A 3 8.73 -8.82 6.33
N ALA A 4 8.81 -7.56 5.88
CA ALA A 4 8.20 -7.13 4.62
C ALA A 4 8.80 -7.84 3.40
N LEU A 5 10.12 -8.08 3.38
CA LEU A 5 10.77 -8.82 2.31
C LEU A 5 10.39 -10.31 2.33
N ARG A 6 10.31 -10.91 3.52
CA ARG A 6 9.86 -12.30 3.67
C ARG A 6 8.42 -12.48 3.18
N GLU A 7 7.50 -11.63 3.63
CA GLU A 7 6.08 -11.68 3.21
C GLU A 7 5.96 -11.46 1.69
N ALA A 8 6.66 -10.48 1.11
CA ALA A 8 6.61 -10.29 -0.35
C ALA A 8 7.17 -11.49 -1.13
N HIS A 9 8.18 -12.18 -0.60
CA HIS A 9 8.67 -13.41 -1.20
C HIS A 9 7.65 -14.56 -1.05
N GLU A 10 7.03 -14.73 0.12
CA GLU A 10 6.02 -15.77 0.36
C GLU A 10 4.74 -15.55 -0.45
N ASP A 11 4.28 -14.30 -0.55
CA ASP A 11 3.02 -13.93 -1.19
C ASP A 11 3.09 -13.91 -2.72
N ILE A 12 4.22 -13.44 -3.29
CA ILE A 12 4.32 -13.14 -4.72
C ILE A 12 5.65 -13.58 -5.38
N LEU A 13 6.47 -14.38 -4.69
CA LEU A 13 7.81 -14.81 -5.13
C LEU A 13 8.75 -13.65 -5.50
N LEU A 14 8.59 -12.48 -4.88
CA LEU A 14 9.53 -11.38 -5.06
C LEU A 14 10.88 -11.74 -4.41
N ASP A 15 11.91 -11.97 -5.22
CA ASP A 15 13.28 -12.17 -4.73
C ASP A 15 13.73 -10.97 -3.89
N PRO A 16 14.03 -11.14 -2.59
CA PRO A 16 14.52 -10.06 -1.74
C PRO A 16 15.77 -9.36 -2.28
N ALA A 17 16.61 -10.05 -3.06
CA ALA A 17 17.81 -9.48 -3.66
C ALA A 17 17.51 -8.54 -4.84
N ALA A 18 16.30 -8.64 -5.43
CA ALA A 18 15.85 -7.74 -6.50
C ALA A 18 15.29 -6.41 -5.98
N VAL A 19 15.18 -6.24 -4.65
CA VAL A 19 14.58 -5.05 -4.02
C VAL A 19 15.66 -4.06 -3.59
N GLU A 20 15.70 -2.90 -4.22
CA GLU A 20 16.45 -1.76 -3.71
C GLU A 20 15.63 -1.06 -2.61
N LEU A 21 16.09 -1.16 -1.36
CA LEU A 21 15.42 -0.53 -0.23
C LEU A 21 15.66 0.98 -0.22
N VAL A 22 14.58 1.76 -0.33
CA VAL A 22 14.61 3.22 -0.19
C VAL A 22 14.53 3.61 1.29
N GLY A 23 13.69 2.92 2.07
CA GLY A 23 13.55 3.17 3.49
C GLY A 23 12.15 2.85 4.02
N THR A 24 11.78 3.48 5.13
CA THR A 24 10.47 3.34 5.77
C THR A 24 9.81 4.69 5.95
N ILE A 25 8.48 4.72 5.88
CA ILE A 25 7.69 5.89 6.28
C ILE A 25 7.09 5.69 7.67
N GLU A 26 6.41 6.72 8.17
CA GLU A 26 5.77 6.75 9.49
C GLU A 26 4.87 5.52 9.71
N PRO A 27 5.00 4.82 10.86
CA PRO A 27 4.14 3.69 11.16
C PRO A 27 2.65 4.07 11.16
N TYR A 28 1.83 3.22 10.59
CA TYR A 28 0.39 3.38 10.55
C TYR A 28 -0.28 2.52 11.62
N ARG A 29 -1.08 3.15 12.50
CA ARG A 29 -1.89 2.43 13.49
C ARG A 29 -3.27 2.15 12.91
N THR A 30 -3.59 0.87 12.76
CA THR A 30 -4.90 0.39 12.28
C THR A 30 -6.00 0.63 13.32
N VAL A 31 -7.25 0.59 12.88
CA VAL A 31 -8.43 0.74 13.76
C VAL A 31 -8.54 -0.37 14.80
N THR A 32 -7.97 -1.55 14.53
CA THR A 32 -7.93 -2.72 15.42
C THR A 32 -6.73 -2.70 16.37
N GLY A 33 -5.84 -1.71 16.28
CA GLY A 33 -4.76 -1.50 17.23
C GLY A 33 -3.39 -2.03 16.82
N TYR A 34 -3.27 -2.68 15.65
CA TYR A 34 -1.98 -3.07 15.08
C TYR A 34 -1.20 -1.85 14.58
N VAL A 35 0.13 -1.94 14.63
CA VAL A 35 1.06 -0.97 14.08
C VAL A 35 1.74 -1.58 12.88
N VAL A 36 1.56 -0.97 11.71
CA VAL A 36 2.14 -1.39 10.44
C VAL A 36 3.27 -0.44 10.09
N THR A 37 4.46 -0.98 9.80
CA THR A 37 5.61 -0.19 9.33
C THR A 37 5.73 -0.36 7.82
N PRO A 38 5.40 0.66 7.00
CA PRO A 38 5.49 0.54 5.56
C PRO A 38 6.95 0.65 5.12
N VAL A 39 7.38 -0.30 4.30
CA VAL A 39 8.74 -0.37 3.72
C VAL A 39 8.63 -0.02 2.24
N ILE A 40 9.44 0.91 1.78
CA ILE A 40 9.49 1.34 0.38
C ILE A 40 10.70 0.69 -0.28
N GLY A 41 10.44 -0.05 -1.35
CA GLY A 41 11.44 -0.68 -2.20
C GLY A 41 11.18 -0.35 -3.67
N VAL A 42 12.25 -0.30 -4.46
CA VAL A 42 12.20 -0.22 -5.92
C VAL A 42 12.63 -1.56 -6.48
N VAL A 43 11.93 -2.01 -7.52
CA VAL A 43 12.20 -3.29 -8.18
C VAL A 43 12.33 -3.07 -9.69
N PRO A 44 13.07 -3.94 -10.41
CA PRO A 44 13.07 -3.93 -11.87
C PRO A 44 11.64 -4.11 -12.43
N PRO A 45 11.36 -3.58 -13.64
CA PRO A 45 10.12 -3.90 -14.33
C PRO A 45 10.12 -5.39 -14.75
N ASP A 46 8.93 -5.90 -15.07
CA ASP A 46 8.72 -7.21 -15.70
C ASP A 46 9.30 -8.41 -14.93
N LEU A 47 9.32 -8.32 -13.59
CA LEU A 47 9.68 -9.45 -12.74
C LEU A 47 8.65 -10.59 -12.89
N PRO A 48 9.08 -11.86 -12.87
CA PRO A 48 8.21 -13.02 -12.95
C PRO A 48 7.52 -13.28 -11.59
N LEU A 49 6.69 -12.33 -11.14
CA LEU A 49 5.96 -12.44 -9.89
C LEU A 49 4.85 -13.51 -10.01
N GLU A 50 4.77 -14.41 -9.04
CA GLU A 50 3.76 -15.46 -9.01
C GLU A 50 2.99 -15.38 -7.68
N PRO A 51 1.67 -15.11 -7.71
CA PRO A 51 0.88 -15.02 -6.49
C PRO A 51 0.71 -16.40 -5.86
N HIS A 52 0.87 -16.49 -4.54
CA HIS A 52 0.50 -17.68 -3.79
C HIS A 52 -1.03 -17.77 -3.72
N GLU A 53 -1.62 -18.71 -4.48
CA GLU A 53 -3.06 -18.75 -4.77
C GLU A 53 -3.98 -18.79 -3.53
N HIS A 54 -3.49 -19.31 -2.40
CA HIS A 54 -4.25 -19.37 -1.16
C HIS A 54 -4.35 -18.03 -0.42
N GLU A 55 -3.45 -17.09 -0.71
CA GLU A 55 -3.35 -15.81 0.00
C GLU A 55 -3.59 -14.61 -0.94
N VAL A 56 -3.19 -14.73 -2.22
CA VAL A 56 -3.25 -13.66 -3.22
C VAL A 56 -4.08 -14.08 -4.42
N ALA A 57 -5.29 -13.51 -4.54
CA ALA A 57 -6.20 -13.81 -5.63
C ALA A 57 -5.84 -13.12 -6.96
N ALA A 58 -5.12 -12.00 -6.93
CA ALA A 58 -4.72 -11.26 -8.13
C ALA A 58 -3.60 -10.24 -7.85
N LEU A 59 -2.72 -10.07 -8.84
CA LEU A 59 -1.76 -8.97 -8.91
C LEU A 59 -2.26 -7.87 -9.86
N PHE A 60 -1.95 -6.62 -9.53
CA PHE A 60 -2.17 -5.49 -10.41
C PHE A 60 -1.23 -4.34 -10.05
N GLU A 61 -0.95 -3.51 -11.02
CA GLU A 61 -0.11 -2.33 -10.87
C GLU A 61 -0.89 -1.05 -11.15
N THR A 62 -0.41 0.06 -10.61
CA THR A 62 -0.97 1.40 -10.82
C THR A 62 0.19 2.38 -10.99
N PRO A 63 0.13 3.32 -11.96
CA PRO A 63 1.17 4.33 -12.09
C PRO A 63 1.38 5.08 -10.77
N LEU A 64 2.64 5.24 -10.35
CA LEU A 64 2.95 5.94 -9.11
C LEU A 64 2.38 7.36 -9.11
N SER A 65 2.47 8.06 -10.25
CA SER A 65 1.88 9.40 -10.43
C SER A 65 0.38 9.44 -10.13
N PHE A 66 -0.36 8.39 -10.51
CA PHE A 66 -1.80 8.29 -10.22
C PHE A 66 -2.06 8.12 -8.71
N LEU A 67 -1.28 7.27 -8.03
CA LEU A 67 -1.39 7.04 -6.58
C LEU A 67 -1.02 8.27 -5.75
N LEU A 68 -0.11 9.12 -6.25
CA LEU A 68 0.37 10.30 -5.53
C LEU A 68 -0.45 11.56 -5.81
N ASP A 69 -1.26 11.58 -6.87
CA ASP A 69 -2.12 12.72 -7.21
C ASP A 69 -3.30 12.86 -6.24
N MET A 70 -3.38 14.00 -5.56
CA MET A 70 -4.45 14.33 -4.61
C MET A 70 -5.84 14.28 -5.24
N ALA A 71 -5.97 14.50 -6.55
CA ALA A 71 -7.25 14.41 -7.26
C ALA A 71 -7.84 12.98 -7.24
N ASN A 72 -6.99 11.95 -7.10
CA ASN A 72 -7.42 10.56 -7.03
C ASN A 72 -7.67 10.08 -5.60
N LEU A 73 -7.30 10.87 -4.59
CA LEU A 73 -7.45 10.55 -3.17
C LEU A 73 -8.81 11.03 -2.65
N ARG A 74 -9.81 10.16 -2.69
CA ARG A 74 -11.18 10.50 -2.26
C ARG A 74 -11.36 10.23 -0.78
N ARG A 75 -11.83 11.23 -0.04
CA ARG A 75 -12.23 11.06 1.36
C ARG A 75 -13.67 10.55 1.43
N GLN A 76 -13.85 9.46 2.16
CA GLN A 76 -15.16 8.85 2.42
C GLN A 76 -15.43 8.85 3.93
N SER A 77 -16.67 8.55 4.32
CA SER A 77 -17.03 8.25 5.70
C SER A 77 -17.88 7.00 5.83
N ALA A 78 -17.83 6.38 7.00
CA ALA A 78 -18.68 5.26 7.37
C ALA A 78 -18.92 5.26 8.88
N LEU A 79 -20.07 4.74 9.31
CA LEU A 79 -20.37 4.53 10.73
C LEU A 79 -19.65 3.26 11.21
N LEU A 80 -18.71 3.40 12.14
CA LEU A 80 -17.99 2.29 12.75
C LEU A 80 -18.12 2.38 14.27
N GLN A 81 -18.69 1.35 14.90
CA GLN A 81 -18.92 1.30 16.35
C GLN A 81 -19.69 2.53 16.87
N GLY A 82 -20.73 2.94 16.15
CA GLY A 82 -21.58 4.09 16.52
C GLY A 82 -20.92 5.47 16.36
N ARG A 83 -19.72 5.55 15.75
CA ARG A 83 -19.04 6.81 15.44
C ARG A 83 -18.78 6.93 13.95
N GLU A 84 -19.03 8.10 13.40
CA GLU A 84 -18.60 8.40 12.03
C GLU A 84 -17.07 8.40 11.97
N ARG A 85 -16.52 7.66 11.02
CA ARG A 85 -15.08 7.63 10.75
C ARG A 85 -14.83 7.93 9.29
N HIS A 86 -13.76 8.67 9.05
CA HIS A 86 -13.31 8.98 7.71
C HIS A 86 -12.16 8.05 7.27
N TYR A 87 -12.14 7.73 5.99
CA TYR A 87 -11.07 6.97 5.36
C TYR A 87 -10.82 7.49 3.95
N TYR A 88 -9.68 7.10 3.37
CA TYR A 88 -9.36 7.39 1.98
C TYR A 88 -9.64 6.20 1.08
N GLU A 89 -9.99 6.50 -0.15
CA GLU A 89 -10.21 5.56 -1.23
C GLU A 89 -9.55 6.08 -2.51
N ILE A 90 -8.96 5.15 -3.26
CA ILE A 90 -8.40 5.36 -4.58
C ILE A 90 -9.03 4.29 -5.49
N VAL A 91 -9.60 4.70 -6.62
CA VAL A 91 -10.23 3.78 -7.58
C VAL A 91 -9.41 3.75 -8.86
N TRP A 92 -8.88 2.58 -9.21
CA TRP A 92 -8.06 2.36 -10.38
C TRP A 92 -8.56 1.14 -11.16
N ASN A 93 -8.95 1.32 -12.42
CA ASN A 93 -9.44 0.24 -13.29
C ASN A 93 -10.47 -0.69 -12.62
N GLY A 94 -11.46 -0.09 -11.95
CA GLY A 94 -12.51 -0.83 -11.21
C GLY A 94 -12.06 -1.46 -9.90
N ARG A 95 -10.76 -1.39 -9.56
CA ARG A 95 -10.21 -1.85 -8.28
C ARG A 95 -10.26 -0.73 -7.26
N ARG A 96 -10.70 -1.07 -6.06
CA ARG A 96 -10.86 -0.17 -4.93
C ARG A 96 -9.70 -0.37 -3.95
N ILE A 97 -8.81 0.61 -3.84
CA ILE A 97 -7.75 0.65 -2.82
C ILE A 97 -8.26 1.54 -1.68
N TRP A 98 -8.39 0.99 -0.48
CA TRP A 98 -9.00 1.70 0.66
C TRP A 98 -8.40 1.23 1.99
N GLY A 99 -8.88 1.79 3.10
CA GLY A 99 -8.48 1.38 4.44
C GLY A 99 -7.02 1.70 4.74
N ALA A 100 -6.32 0.75 5.38
CA ALA A 100 -4.93 0.94 5.79
C ALA A 100 -4.00 1.22 4.60
N THR A 101 -4.17 0.50 3.48
CA THR A 101 -3.36 0.68 2.27
C THR A 101 -3.48 2.09 1.71
N ALA A 102 -4.71 2.58 1.49
CA ALA A 102 -4.91 3.95 1.00
C ALA A 102 -4.38 5.00 2.00
N ALA A 103 -4.52 4.77 3.30
CA ALA A 103 -3.99 5.69 4.31
C ALA A 103 -2.45 5.77 4.27
N MET A 104 -1.76 4.64 4.09
CA MET A 104 -0.29 4.61 3.95
C MET A 104 0.16 5.32 2.66
N ILE A 105 -0.56 5.14 1.54
CA ILE A 105 -0.30 5.84 0.27
C ILE A 105 -0.51 7.35 0.41
N VAL A 106 -1.58 7.79 1.08
CA VAL A 106 -1.85 9.21 1.34
C VAL A 106 -0.74 9.83 2.20
N ASN A 107 -0.25 9.12 3.21
CA ASN A 107 0.88 9.57 4.03
C ASN A 107 2.15 9.73 3.17
N LEU A 108 2.44 8.75 2.30
CA LEU A 108 3.56 8.84 1.36
C LEU A 108 3.41 10.04 0.42
N SER A 109 2.24 10.22 -0.20
CA SER A 109 1.95 11.35 -1.10
C SER A 109 2.20 12.71 -0.43
N ARG A 110 1.70 12.91 0.79
CA ARG A 110 1.93 14.15 1.55
C ARG A 110 3.40 14.38 1.86
N ARG A 111 4.15 13.32 2.18
CA ARG A 111 5.58 13.40 2.48
C ARG A 111 6.40 13.76 1.24
N LEU A 112 6.01 13.27 0.06
CA LEU A 112 6.68 13.59 -1.20
C LEU A 112 6.28 14.96 -1.77
N GLN A 113 5.11 15.48 -1.40
CA GLN A 113 4.65 16.82 -1.79
C GLN A 113 5.25 17.94 -0.93
N TRP A 114 6.03 17.62 0.10
CA TRP A 114 6.70 18.60 0.94
C TRP A 114 7.79 19.33 0.11
N ARG A 115 7.45 20.54 -0.32
CA ARG A 115 8.37 21.54 -0.89
C ARG A 115 8.90 22.43 0.20
#